data_AF-A0A2G2XEI5-F1
#
_entry.id   AF-A0A2G2XEI5-F1
#
_cell.length_a   1.000
_cell.length_b   1.000
_cell.length_c   1.000
_cell.angle_alpha   90.00
_cell.angle_beta   90.00
_cell.angle_gamma   90.00
#
_symmetry.space_group_name_H-M   'P 1'
#
loop_
_entity.id
_entity.type
_entity.pdbx_description
1 polymer ?
#
loop_
_entity_poly.entity_id
_entity_poly.type
_entity_poly.pdbx_seq_one_letter_code
_entity_poly.pdbx_strand_id
1 'polypeptide(L)'
;MVGIRNSSRRTTSPSSPIASTGSSTMQPPRTEQRNNNTRNTLAELIENNAVIIVARFQCYMCFMLQTLMESLGAANYTVIQGEEVEEAHMLEELSKLEEGSSSSNRNGGGPRSLPAVYIGGKFVGGIDEVLTDHAKCELVPMLRAAGAI
;
A
#
# COMPACT_ATOMS: atom_id res chain seq x y z
N MET A 1 6.82 58.38 57.37
CA MET A 1 7.52 57.15 56.92
C MET A 1 8.00 57.39 55.48
N VAL A 2 9.21 57.93 55.27
CA VAL A 2 10.47 57.18 55.12
C VAL A 2 10.37 56.11 54.02
N GLY A 3 10.76 56.48 52.80
CA GLY A 3 12.06 56.07 52.27
C GLY A 3 12.19 54.73 51.54
N ILE A 4 13.06 54.81 50.52
CA ILE A 4 14.15 53.86 50.21
C ILE A 4 13.95 53.00 48.94
N ARG A 5 14.82 53.34 47.98
CA ARG A 5 15.38 52.58 46.86
C ARG A 5 15.52 51.08 47.19
N ASN A 6 15.38 50.20 46.20
CA ASN A 6 16.49 49.27 45.95
C ASN A 6 16.44 48.65 44.55
N SER A 7 17.47 48.98 43.76
CA SER A 7 17.95 48.15 42.67
C SER A 7 18.83 47.06 43.27
N SER A 8 18.60 45.77 43.00
CA SER A 8 19.69 44.80 42.78
C SER A 8 19.25 43.38 42.45
N ARG A 9 19.69 42.97 41.27
CA ARG A 9 20.52 41.78 40.97
C ARG A 9 19.94 40.36 41.05
N ARG A 10 20.14 39.73 39.89
CA ARG A 10 20.82 38.44 39.62
C ARG A 10 19.98 37.17 39.53
N THR A 11 19.99 36.66 38.29
CA THR A 11 20.33 35.29 37.87
C THR A 11 19.41 34.16 38.31
N THR A 12 18.78 33.50 37.34
CA THR A 12 19.09 32.12 36.91
C THR A 12 18.24 31.78 35.68
N SER A 13 18.87 31.16 34.68
CA SER A 13 18.28 30.46 33.53
C SER A 13 17.58 29.15 33.98
N PRO A 14 17.09 28.25 33.10
CA PRO A 14 16.48 28.34 31.76
C PRO A 14 15.03 27.77 31.78
N SER A 15 14.24 27.88 30.70
CA SER A 15 13.22 26.89 30.33
C SER A 15 12.70 27.16 28.91
N SER A 16 13.02 26.25 28.00
CA SER A 16 12.47 26.20 26.64
C SER A 16 11.01 25.69 26.62
N PRO A 17 10.28 25.90 25.51
CA PRO A 17 8.83 25.80 25.39
C PRO A 17 8.39 24.44 24.80
N ILE A 18 7.14 24.01 24.97
CA ILE A 18 6.46 22.89 24.26
C ILE A 18 4.96 22.97 24.65
N ALA A 19 3.96 22.79 23.80
CA ALA A 19 3.89 22.51 22.38
C ALA A 19 2.53 22.97 21.85
N SER A 20 2.54 23.46 20.62
CA SER A 20 1.36 23.75 19.82
C SER A 20 0.67 22.45 19.38
N THR A 21 -0.64 22.43 19.50
CA THR A 21 -1.56 21.43 18.98
C THR A 21 -1.34 21.25 17.47
N GLY A 22 -0.75 20.13 17.07
CA GLY A 22 -0.65 19.70 15.69
C GLY A 22 -1.79 18.75 15.36
N SER A 23 -2.74 19.21 14.55
CA SER A 23 -3.70 18.37 13.84
C SER A 23 -2.98 17.60 12.74
N SER A 24 -2.51 16.39 13.05
CA SER A 24 -1.93 15.48 12.05
C SER A 24 -3.03 14.93 11.15
N THR A 25 -3.26 15.61 10.03
CA THR A 25 -3.88 15.00 8.86
C THR A 25 -2.91 13.92 8.37
N MET A 26 -3.22 12.65 8.64
CA MET A 26 -2.52 11.52 8.04
C MET A 26 -2.88 11.52 6.55
N GLN A 27 -2.14 12.28 5.73
CA GLN A 27 -2.09 12.00 4.31
C GLN A 27 -1.25 10.74 4.13
N PRO A 28 -1.78 9.68 3.48
CA PRO A 28 -0.97 8.53 3.14
C PRO A 28 0.18 8.96 2.22
N PRO A 29 1.38 8.36 2.34
CA PRO A 29 2.48 8.63 1.43
C PRO A 29 2.01 8.36 0.00
N ARG A 30 2.12 9.39 -0.86
CA ARG A 30 1.84 9.28 -2.29
C ARG A 30 2.93 8.43 -2.93
N THR A 31 2.70 7.13 -3.08
CA THR A 31 3.34 6.33 -4.13
C THR A 31 2.58 6.57 -5.44
N GLU A 32 2.65 7.81 -5.95
CA GLU A 32 2.36 8.07 -7.36
C GLU A 32 3.55 7.57 -8.17
N GLN A 33 3.56 6.30 -8.56
CA GLN A 33 4.32 5.88 -9.72
C GLN A 33 3.39 5.83 -10.93
N ARG A 34 2.97 7.03 -11.33
CA ARG A 34 2.38 7.27 -12.64
C ARG A 34 3.52 7.26 -13.68
N ASN A 35 3.91 6.08 -14.12
CA ASN A 35 4.82 5.91 -15.27
C ASN A 35 4.03 6.09 -16.57
N ASN A 36 3.92 7.34 -17.05
CA ASN A 36 3.41 7.63 -18.39
C ASN A 36 4.53 7.47 -19.41
N ASN A 37 4.68 6.31 -20.07
CA ASN A 37 5.15 6.27 -21.47
C ASN A 37 5.07 4.92 -22.20
N THR A 38 4.40 3.91 -21.66
CA THR A 38 4.08 2.69 -22.40
C THR A 38 2.73 2.22 -21.86
N ARG A 39 1.70 2.09 -22.70
CA ARG A 39 0.41 1.50 -22.26
C ARG A 39 0.64 -0.01 -22.15
N ASN A 40 1.37 -0.43 -21.13
CA ASN A 40 1.56 -1.84 -20.86
C ASN A 40 0.20 -2.42 -20.51
N THR A 41 -0.09 -3.61 -21.04
CA THR A 41 -1.31 -4.33 -20.66
C THR A 41 -1.22 -4.75 -19.19
N LEU A 42 -2.36 -4.99 -18.53
CA LEU A 42 -2.36 -5.49 -17.15
C LEU A 42 -1.56 -6.79 -17.02
N ALA A 43 -1.63 -7.65 -18.04
CA ALA A 43 -0.86 -8.89 -18.14
C ALA A 43 0.66 -8.63 -18.07
N GLU A 44 1.16 -7.70 -18.88
CA GLU A 44 2.59 -7.34 -18.88
C GLU A 44 3.04 -6.78 -17.52
N LEU A 45 2.21 -5.99 -16.86
CA LEU A 45 2.54 -5.44 -15.54
C LEU A 45 2.58 -6.55 -14.47
N ILE A 46 1.68 -7.53 -14.56
CA ILE A 46 1.63 -8.68 -13.65
C ILE A 46 2.85 -9.59 -13.84
N GLU A 47 3.29 -9.80 -15.07
CA GLU A 47 4.46 -10.65 -15.37
C GLU A 47 5.79 -10.00 -15.01
N ASN A 48 5.91 -8.68 -15.18
CA ASN A 48 7.18 -7.97 -14.98
C ASN A 48 7.44 -7.55 -13.53
N ASN A 49 6.42 -7.56 -12.68
CA ASN A 49 6.52 -7.03 -11.32
C ASN A 49 6.38 -8.16 -10.29
N ALA A 50 7.18 -8.08 -9.21
CA ALA A 50 7.17 -9.08 -8.14
C ALA A 50 5.83 -9.12 -7.40
N VAL A 51 5.23 -7.95 -7.15
CA VAL A 51 3.92 -7.80 -6.50
C VAL A 51 3.12 -6.70 -7.19
N ILE A 52 1.87 -7.00 -7.54
CA ILE A 52 0.92 -6.05 -8.12
C ILE A 52 -0.35 -6.03 -7.25
N ILE A 53 -0.81 -4.82 -6.91
CA ILE A 53 -2.08 -4.58 -6.24
C ILE A 53 -2.94 -3.77 -7.20
N VAL A 54 -4.01 -4.39 -7.72
CA VAL A 54 -5.02 -3.69 -8.52
C VAL A 54 -6.14 -3.26 -7.61
N ALA A 55 -6.51 -1.99 -7.63
CA ALA A 55 -7.55 -1.44 -6.76
C ALA A 55 -8.37 -0.35 -7.46
N ARG A 56 -9.54 -0.05 -6.88
CA ARG A 56 -10.28 1.16 -7.21
C ARG A 56 -9.55 2.39 -6.68
N PHE A 57 -9.63 3.51 -7.40
CA PHE A 57 -9.17 4.82 -6.94
C PHE A 57 -9.81 5.17 -5.59
N GLN A 58 -9.00 5.67 -4.65
CA GLN A 58 -9.42 5.96 -3.26
C GLN A 58 -9.93 4.75 -2.45
N CYS A 59 -9.48 3.53 -2.76
CA CYS A 59 -9.79 2.35 -1.94
C CYS A 59 -8.93 2.30 -0.67
N TYR A 60 -9.54 2.50 0.51
CA TYR A 60 -8.84 2.41 1.81
C TYR A 60 -8.25 1.02 2.09
N MET A 61 -8.86 -0.04 1.54
CA MET A 61 -8.35 -1.41 1.66
C MET A 61 -7.03 -1.62 0.91
N CYS A 62 -6.79 -0.88 -0.19
CA CYS A 62 -5.51 -0.91 -0.89
C CYS A 62 -4.37 -0.44 0.03
N PHE A 63 -4.61 0.59 0.83
CA PHE A 63 -3.62 1.12 1.77
C PHE A 63 -3.23 0.08 2.84
N MET A 64 -4.21 -0.73 3.29
CA MET A 64 -3.94 -1.84 4.20
C MET A 64 -3.01 -2.88 3.57
N LEU A 65 -3.22 -3.22 2.30
CA LEU A 65 -2.37 -4.17 1.57
C LEU A 65 -0.95 -3.63 1.38
N GLN A 66 -0.80 -2.35 1.03
CA GLN A 66 0.53 -1.71 0.93
C GLN A 66 1.28 -1.77 2.26
N THR A 67 0.61 -1.39 3.34
CA THR A 67 1.18 -1.43 4.71
C THR A 67 1.58 -2.86 5.08
N LEU A 68 0.76 -3.85 4.71
CA LEU A 68 1.07 -5.25 4.95
C LEU A 68 2.33 -5.68 4.18
N MET A 69 2.42 -5.37 2.89
CA MET A 69 3.61 -5.70 2.08
C MET A 69 4.87 -5.09 2.68
N GLU A 70 4.83 -3.81 3.05
CA GLU A 70 5.94 -3.10 3.69
C GLU A 70 6.31 -3.72 5.05
N SER A 71 5.32 -4.11 5.87
CA SER A 71 5.55 -4.75 7.17
C SER A 71 6.26 -6.11 7.06
N LEU A 72 6.09 -6.80 5.92
CA LEU A 72 6.76 -8.07 5.62
C LEU A 72 8.14 -7.86 4.96
N GLY A 73 8.52 -6.61 4.71
CA GLY A 73 9.80 -6.23 4.11
C GLY A 73 9.78 -6.15 2.59
N ALA A 74 8.62 -6.28 1.93
CA ALA A 74 8.53 -6.21 0.47
C ALA A 74 8.76 -4.77 -0.01
N ALA A 75 9.95 -4.53 -0.57
CA ALA A 75 10.35 -3.21 -1.06
C ALA A 75 9.89 -2.95 -2.51
N ASN A 76 9.53 -4.00 -3.25
CA ASN A 76 9.15 -3.93 -4.66
C ASN A 76 7.70 -4.40 -4.84
N TYR A 77 6.78 -3.43 -4.85
CA TYR A 77 5.39 -3.65 -5.21
C TYR A 77 4.91 -2.50 -6.10
N THR A 78 3.85 -2.74 -6.87
CA THR A 78 3.24 -1.72 -7.73
C THR A 78 1.74 -1.71 -7.54
N VAL A 79 1.17 -0.51 -7.43
CA VAL A 79 -0.26 -0.32 -7.24
C VAL A 79 -0.85 0.27 -8.51
N ILE A 80 -1.84 -0.43 -9.05
CA ILE A 80 -2.60 0.01 -10.21
C ILE A 80 -3.97 0.44 -9.70
N GLN A 81 -4.28 1.73 -9.83
CA GLN A 81 -5.57 2.27 -9.44
C GLN A 81 -6.35 2.65 -10.69
N GLY A 82 -7.57 2.15 -10.81
CA GLY A 82 -8.51 2.59 -11.85
C GLY A 82 -9.70 3.31 -11.24
N GLU A 83 -10.28 4.24 -11.99
CA GLU A 83 -11.51 4.91 -11.59
C GLU A 83 -12.71 3.93 -11.62
N GLU A 84 -13.85 4.35 -11.07
CA GLU A 84 -15.07 3.53 -11.03
C GLU A 84 -15.52 3.06 -12.42
N VAL A 85 -15.35 3.90 -13.44
CA VAL A 85 -15.68 3.57 -14.83
C VAL A 85 -14.71 2.56 -15.44
N GLU A 86 -13.49 2.45 -14.90
CA GLU A 86 -12.44 1.54 -15.37
C GLU A 86 -12.42 0.22 -14.59
N GLU A 87 -13.03 0.18 -13.40
CA GLU A 87 -13.08 -1.01 -12.54
C GLU A 87 -13.60 -2.25 -13.28
N ALA A 88 -14.72 -2.12 -13.99
CA ALA A 88 -15.30 -3.21 -14.77
C ALA A 88 -14.34 -3.70 -15.87
N HIS A 89 -13.68 -2.78 -16.56
CA HIS A 89 -12.71 -3.10 -17.60
C HIS A 89 -11.47 -3.80 -17.03
N MET A 90 -10.95 -3.33 -15.88
CA MET A 90 -9.84 -4.00 -15.21
C MET A 90 -10.22 -5.42 -14.77
N LEU A 91 -11.38 -5.61 -14.15
CA LEU A 91 -11.85 -6.95 -13.73
C LEU A 91 -12.04 -7.89 -14.93
N GLU A 92 -12.56 -7.39 -16.06
CA GLU A 92 -12.71 -8.17 -17.28
C GLU A 92 -11.34 -8.63 -17.83
N GLU A 93 -10.37 -7.72 -17.92
CA GLU A 93 -9.02 -8.03 -18.40
C GLU A 93 -8.29 -9.01 -17.48
N LEU A 94 -8.41 -8.84 -16.16
CA LEU A 94 -7.85 -9.76 -15.17
C LEU A 94 -8.52 -11.14 -15.22
N SER A 95 -9.83 -11.19 -15.49
CA SER A 95 -10.56 -12.46 -15.64
C SER A 95 -10.09 -13.23 -16.87
N LYS A 96 -9.91 -12.54 -18.01
CA LYS A 96 -9.36 -13.15 -19.24
C LYS A 96 -7.94 -13.69 -19.03
N LEU A 97 -7.12 -12.98 -18.26
CA LEU A 97 -5.75 -13.42 -17.95
C LEU A 97 -5.75 -14.77 -17.20
N GLU A 98 -6.66 -14.93 -16.24
CA GLU A 98 -6.77 -16.14 -15.43
C GLU A 98 -7.49 -17.29 -16.17
N GLU A 99 -8.36 -16.99 -17.14
CA GLU A 99 -8.96 -18.02 -18.01
C GLU A 99 -7.94 -18.64 -18.97
N GLY A 100 -7.01 -17.83 -19.48
CA GLY A 100 -5.95 -18.28 -20.40
C GLY A 100 -4.75 -18.90 -19.70
N SER A 101 -4.51 -18.53 -18.43
CA SER A 101 -3.44 -19.09 -17.63
C SER A 101 -3.91 -20.38 -16.98
N SER A 102 -3.31 -21.52 -17.34
CA SER A 102 -3.54 -22.82 -16.67
C SER A 102 -3.04 -22.84 -15.20
N SER A 103 -2.79 -21.67 -14.63
CA SER A 103 -2.39 -21.47 -13.25
C SER A 103 -3.53 -21.93 -12.35
N SER A 104 -3.24 -22.98 -11.59
CA SER A 104 -4.10 -23.52 -10.54
C SER A 104 -4.28 -22.48 -9.43
N ASN A 105 -5.06 -21.43 -9.68
CA ASN A 105 -5.48 -20.52 -8.62
C ASN A 105 -6.35 -21.30 -7.63
N ARG A 106 -6.05 -21.14 -6.34
CA ARG A 106 -6.79 -21.73 -5.21
C ARG A 106 -8.30 -21.44 -5.30
N ASN A 107 -8.70 -20.36 -5.97
CA ASN A 107 -10.08 -19.88 -6.04
C ASN A 107 -10.81 -20.19 -7.35
N GLY A 108 -10.19 -20.94 -8.28
CA GLY A 108 -10.88 -21.47 -9.47
C GLY A 108 -11.44 -20.42 -10.45
N GLY A 109 -10.83 -19.24 -10.52
CA GLY A 109 -11.20 -18.17 -11.43
C GLY A 109 -10.47 -16.85 -11.13
N GLY A 110 -10.65 -15.85 -11.99
CA GLY A 110 -10.09 -14.52 -11.82
C GLY A 110 -10.75 -13.67 -10.73
N PRO A 111 -10.25 -12.45 -10.49
CA PRO A 111 -10.78 -11.56 -9.46
C PRO A 111 -12.22 -11.16 -9.77
N ARG A 112 -13.09 -11.27 -8.76
CA ARG A 112 -14.50 -10.85 -8.84
C ARG A 112 -14.75 -9.44 -8.33
N SER A 113 -13.81 -8.90 -7.56
CA SER A 113 -13.88 -7.58 -6.94
C SER A 113 -12.48 -7.05 -6.67
N LEU A 114 -12.35 -5.73 -6.59
CA LEU A 114 -11.13 -5.06 -6.16
C LEU A 114 -11.14 -4.81 -4.63
N PRO A 115 -9.97 -4.81 -3.95
CA PRO A 115 -8.63 -4.96 -4.52
C PRO A 115 -8.30 -6.41 -4.88
N ALA A 116 -7.51 -6.60 -5.93
CA ALA A 116 -6.97 -7.88 -6.38
C ALA A 116 -5.43 -7.87 -6.29
N VAL A 117 -4.85 -8.92 -5.73
CA VAL A 117 -3.40 -9.01 -5.47
C VAL A 117 -2.77 -10.14 -6.26
N TYR A 118 -1.66 -9.80 -6.92
CA TYR A 118 -0.84 -10.71 -7.70
C TYR A 118 0.57 -10.74 -7.13
N ILE A 119 1.15 -11.94 -7.00
CA ILE A 119 2.51 -12.15 -6.51
C ILE A 119 3.23 -13.10 -7.47
N GLY A 120 4.37 -12.66 -8.01
CA GLY A 120 5.17 -13.42 -8.97
C GLY A 120 4.38 -13.85 -10.20
N GLY A 121 3.54 -12.96 -10.73
CA GLY A 121 2.69 -13.23 -11.89
C GLY A 121 1.45 -14.11 -11.63
N LYS A 122 1.17 -14.49 -10.38
CA LYS A 122 0.03 -15.35 -10.02
C LYS A 122 -1.01 -14.60 -9.22
N PHE A 123 -2.28 -14.80 -9.53
CA PHE A 123 -3.37 -14.28 -8.71
C PHE A 123 -3.42 -14.99 -7.36
N VAL A 124 -3.33 -14.22 -6.27
CA VAL A 124 -3.38 -14.71 -4.88
C VAL A 124 -4.79 -14.59 -4.33
N GLY A 125 -5.47 -13.48 -4.63
CA GLY A 125 -6.83 -13.24 -4.18
C GLY A 125 -7.10 -11.76 -3.92
N GLY A 126 -8.19 -11.48 -3.22
CA GLY A 126 -8.50 -10.15 -2.72
C GLY A 126 -7.89 -9.90 -1.34
N ILE A 127 -8.43 -8.93 -0.62
CA ILE A 127 -7.93 -8.59 0.71
C ILE A 127 -8.12 -9.73 1.72
N ASP A 128 -9.27 -10.40 1.70
CA ASP A 128 -9.59 -11.44 2.68
C ASP A 128 -8.68 -12.67 2.53
N GLU A 129 -8.39 -13.06 1.29
CA GLU A 129 -7.46 -14.15 1.00
C GLU A 129 -6.03 -13.78 1.43
N VAL A 130 -5.57 -12.57 1.11
CA VAL A 130 -4.23 -12.11 1.49
C VAL A 130 -4.07 -12.03 3.01
N LEU A 131 -5.10 -11.56 3.72
CA LEU A 131 -5.09 -11.53 5.19
C LEU A 131 -5.12 -12.94 5.77
N THR A 132 -5.84 -13.87 5.15
CA THR A 132 -5.83 -15.29 5.53
C THR A 132 -4.43 -15.90 5.37
N ASP A 133 -3.76 -15.63 4.26
CA ASP A 133 -2.41 -16.13 4.00
C ASP A 133 -1.36 -15.48 4.91
N HIS A 134 -1.56 -14.21 5.30
CA HIS A 134 -0.76 -13.56 6.34
C HIS A 134 -0.92 -14.25 7.70
N ALA A 135 -2.16 -14.54 8.12
CA ALA A 135 -2.44 -15.24 9.37
C ALA A 135 -1.85 -16.67 9.40
N LYS A 136 -1.76 -17.32 8.23
CA LYS A 136 -1.10 -18.62 8.07
C LYS A 136 0.41 -18.53 7.86
N CYS A 137 0.99 -17.33 7.83
CA CYS A 137 2.39 -17.08 7.50
C CYS A 137 2.82 -17.62 6.12
N GLU A 138 1.89 -17.82 5.19
CA GLU A 138 2.17 -18.28 3.82
C GLU A 138 2.57 -17.12 2.89
N LEU A 139 2.30 -15.88 3.30
CA LEU A 139 2.59 -14.70 2.49
C LEU A 139 4.10 -14.43 2.33
N VAL A 140 4.89 -14.64 3.40
CA VAL A 140 6.35 -14.48 3.38
C VAL A 140 7.05 -15.41 2.37
N PRO A 141 6.80 -16.74 2.35
CA PRO A 141 7.43 -17.60 1.36
C PRO A 141 6.99 -17.28 -0.08
N MET A 142 5.76 -16.81 -0.31
CA MET A 142 5.32 -16.35 -1.63
C MET A 142 6.10 -15.11 -2.09
N LEU A 143 6.25 -14.11 -1.20
CA LEU A 143 7.03 -12.90 -1.47
C LEU A 143 8.50 -13.22 -1.76
N ARG A 144 9.10 -14.15 -1.02
CA ARG A 144 10.47 -14.61 -1.25
C ARG A 144 10.62 -15.30 -2.61
N ALA A 145 9.66 -16.17 -2.96
CA ALA A 145 9.68 -16.85 -4.26
C ALA A 145 9.53 -15.88 -5.44
N ALA A 146 8.79 -14.79 -5.25
CA ALA A 146 8.65 -13.72 -6.24
C ALA A 146 9.83 -12.73 -6.26
N GLY A 147 10.80 -12.85 -5.35
CA GLY A 147 11.93 -11.93 -5.25
C GLY A 147 11.55 -10.54 -4.71
N ALA A 148 10.45 -10.43 -3.98
CA ALA A 148 10.03 -9.19 -3.34
C ALA A 148 10.79 -8.90 -2.03
N ILE A 149 11.35 -9.95 -1.40
CA ILE A 149 12.12 -9.95 -0.13
C ILE A 149 13.28 -10.93 -0.14
#